data_AF-A0A7J9JK14-F1
#
_entry.id   AF-A0A7J9JK14-F1
#
_cell.length_a   1.000
_cell.length_b   1.000
_cell.length_c   1.000
_cell.angle_alpha   90.00
_cell.angle_beta   90.00
_cell.angle_gamma   90.00
#
_symmetry.space_group_name_H-M   'P 1'
#
loop_
_entity.id
_entity.type
_entity.pdbx_description
1 polymer ?
#
loop_
_entity_poly.entity_id
_entity_poly.type
_entity_poly.pdbx_seq_one_letter_code
_entity_poly.pdbx_strand_id
1 'polypeptide(L)'
;MPSHGDLDRQIEHLMQCKPLPEVEVKTLCEQARAILVEEWNVQPVKCPVTVCGDIHGQFHDLIELFRIGGNAPDTNYLFMGDYVGR
;
A
#
# COMPACT_ATOMS: atom_id res chain seq x y z
N MET A 1 18.19 6.42 -2.45
CA MET A 1 17.24 5.29 -2.56
C MET A 1 17.13 4.68 -1.18
N PRO A 2 15.93 4.60 -0.58
CA PRO A 2 15.78 3.86 0.68
C PRO A 2 16.27 2.44 0.46
N SER A 3 16.96 1.86 1.45
CA SER A 3 17.34 0.46 1.35
C SER A 3 16.05 -0.38 1.37
N HIS A 4 15.97 -1.45 0.58
CA HIS A 4 14.78 -2.32 0.59
C HIS A 4 14.48 -2.83 2.01
N GLY A 5 15.51 -2.99 2.85
CA GLY A 5 15.38 -3.39 4.24
C GLY A 5 14.64 -2.39 5.15
N ASP A 6 14.56 -1.11 4.79
CA ASP A 6 13.76 -0.14 5.55
C ASP A 6 12.26 -0.32 5.29
N LEU A 7 11.88 -0.63 4.03
CA LEU A 7 10.50 -0.85 3.63
C LEU A 7 9.94 -2.14 4.22
N ASP A 8 10.72 -3.24 4.20
CA ASP A 8 10.29 -4.52 4.78
C ASP A 8 10.02 -4.37 6.29
N ARG A 9 10.90 -3.67 7.01
CA ARG A 9 10.71 -3.36 8.44
C ARG A 9 9.46 -2.51 8.68
N GLN A 10 9.22 -1.51 7.83
CA GLN A 10 8.03 -0.66 7.93
C GLN A 10 6.74 -1.43 7.67
N ILE A 11 6.74 -2.30 6.67
CA ILE A 11 5.61 -3.20 6.37
C ILE A 11 5.35 -4.13 7.56
N GLU A 12 6.37 -4.78 8.11
CA GLU A 12 6.22 -5.64 9.29
C GLU A 12 5.63 -4.88 10.49
N HIS A 13 6.07 -3.65 10.73
CA HIS A 13 5.56 -2.82 11.82
C HIS A 13 4.09 -2.45 11.61
N LEU A 14 3.73 -2.08 10.37
CA LEU A 14 2.34 -1.78 9.99
C LEU A 14 1.45 -3.02 10.06
N MET A 15 1.93 -4.20 9.66
CA MET A 15 1.20 -5.47 9.76
C MET A 15 0.91 -5.88 11.21
N GLN A 16 1.69 -5.37 12.17
CA GLN A 16 1.44 -5.51 13.61
C GLN A 16 0.50 -4.42 14.18
N CYS A 17 -0.11 -3.59 13.33
CA CYS A 17 -0.91 -2.41 13.71
C CYS A 17 -0.13 -1.40 14.56
N LYS A 18 1.19 -1.28 14.38
CA LYS A 18 2.00 -0.30 15.10
C LYS A 18 2.25 0.93 14.22
N PRO A 19 1.97 2.15 14.73
CA PRO A 19 2.18 3.37 13.95
C PRO A 19 3.67 3.58 13.68
N LEU A 20 3.98 4.13 12.51
CA LEU A 20 5.33 4.55 12.15
C LEU A 20 5.59 5.99 12.67
N PRO A 21 6.86 6.35 12.95
CA PRO A 21 7.23 7.72 13.25
C PRO A 21 6.87 8.68 12.11
N GLU A 22 6.50 9.92 12.44
CA GLU A 22 6.08 10.94 11.46
C GLU A 22 7.12 11.16 10.34
N VAL A 23 8.41 11.14 10.70
CA VAL A 23 9.51 11.29 9.74
C VAL A 23 9.49 10.18 8.69
N GLU A 24 9.28 8.93 9.11
CA GLU A 24 9.21 7.78 8.22
C GLU A 24 7.97 7.84 7.32
N VAL A 25 6.81 8.21 7.88
CA VAL A 25 5.57 8.40 7.13
C VAL A 25 5.75 9.48 6.06
N LYS A 26 6.38 10.61 6.41
CA LYS A 26 6.64 11.68 5.45
C LYS A 26 7.52 11.22 4.30
N THR A 27 8.60 10.48 4.60
CA THR A 27 9.49 9.92 3.58
C THR A 27 8.76 8.92 2.67
N LEU A 28 7.92 8.05 3.23
CA LEU A 28 7.08 7.13 2.46
C LEU A 28 6.13 7.87 1.52
N CYS A 29 5.43 8.89 2.02
CA CYS A 29 4.52 9.71 1.22
C CYS A 29 5.26 10.46 0.09
N GLU A 30 6.48 10.95 0.35
CA GLU A 30 7.29 11.59 -0.69
C GLU A 30 7.73 10.62 -1.80
N GLN A 31 8.09 9.39 -1.43
CA GLN A 31 8.46 8.33 -2.38
C GLN A 31 7.26 7.86 -3.20
N ALA A 32 6.13 7.59 -2.53
CA ALA A 32 4.89 7.22 -3.21
C ALA A 32 4.43 8.32 -4.18
N ARG A 33 4.49 9.59 -3.76
CA ARG A 33 4.16 10.73 -4.62
C ARG A 33 5.05 10.79 -5.87
N ALA A 34 6.36 10.57 -5.73
CA ALA A 34 7.28 10.60 -6.87
C ALA A 34 6.90 9.54 -7.92
N ILE A 35 6.51 8.34 -7.48
CA ILE A 35 6.04 7.26 -8.37
C ILE A 35 4.71 7.63 -9.02
N LEU A 36 3.71 8.02 -8.21
CA LEU A 36 2.36 8.33 -8.70
C LEU A 36 2.33 9.52 -9.68
N VAL A 37 3.25 10.48 -9.55
CA VAL A 37 3.35 11.62 -10.47
C VAL A 37 3.88 11.21 -11.84
N GLU A 38 4.70 10.15 -11.92
CA GLU A 38 5.23 9.63 -13.18
C GLU A 38 4.26 8.67 -13.89
N GLU A 39 3.24 8.18 -13.18
CA GLU A 39 2.24 7.27 -13.74
C GLU A 39 1.23 7.96 -14.65
N TRP A 40 0.68 7.18 -15.59
CA TRP A 40 -0.30 7.66 -16.56
C TRP A 40 -1.69 7.65 -15.93
N ASN A 41 -2.55 8.58 -16.36
CA ASN A 41 -3.97 8.62 -15.93
C ASN A 41 -4.74 7.32 -16.21
N VAL A 42 -4.28 6.52 -17.18
CA VAL A 42 -4.83 5.20 -17.50
C VAL A 42 -3.70 4.19 -17.53
N GLN A 43 -3.66 3.30 -16.54
CA GLN A 43 -2.61 2.30 -16.39
C GLN A 43 -3.12 0.91 -16.83
N PRO A 44 -2.43 0.22 -17.76
CA PRO A 44 -2.79 -1.14 -18.14
C PRO A 44 -2.41 -2.12 -17.02
N VAL A 45 -3.36 -2.95 -16.59
CA VAL A 45 -3.18 -3.93 -15.50
C VAL A 45 -3.04 -5.33 -16.07
N LYS A 46 -2.05 -6.10 -15.59
CA LYS A 46 -1.83 -7.50 -15.99
C LYS A 46 -2.57 -8.46 -15.05
N CYS A 47 -3.22 -9.47 -15.61
CA CYS A 47 -3.86 -10.54 -14.84
C CYS A 47 -2.83 -11.61 -14.42
N PRO A 48 -3.04 -12.34 -13.30
CA PRO A 48 -4.13 -12.19 -12.33
C PRO A 48 -3.95 -10.95 -11.44
N VAL A 49 -5.06 -10.31 -11.06
CA VAL A 49 -5.08 -9.13 -10.18
C VAL A 49 -6.23 -9.23 -9.18
N THR A 50 -5.97 -8.84 -7.94
CA THR A 50 -6.97 -8.69 -6.89
C THR A 50 -7.46 -7.25 -6.89
N VAL A 51 -8.75 -7.06 -7.19
CA VAL A 51 -9.39 -5.72 -7.20
C VAL A 51 -10.01 -5.46 -5.83
N CYS A 52 -9.62 -4.35 -5.21
CA CYS A 52 -10.06 -3.90 -3.90
C CYS A 52 -10.94 -2.66 -4.04
N GLY A 53 -12.10 -2.67 -3.38
CA GLY A 53 -12.97 -1.49 -3.27
C GLY A 53 -12.53 -0.53 -2.17
N ASP A 54 -13.50 0.23 -1.66
CA ASP A 54 -13.31 1.29 -0.68
C ASP A 54 -12.77 0.75 0.65
N ILE A 55 -11.77 1.44 1.23
CA ILE A 55 -11.15 1.05 2.51
C ILE A 55 -11.68 1.89 3.67
N HIS A 56 -12.00 3.18 3.44
CA HIS A 56 -12.56 4.09 4.44
C HIS A 56 -11.78 4.13 5.78
N GLY A 57 -10.45 4.04 5.73
CA GLY A 57 -9.61 4.04 6.93
C GLY A 57 -9.68 2.76 7.78
N GLN A 58 -10.33 1.70 7.31
CA GLN A 58 -10.42 0.43 8.02
C GLN A 58 -9.13 -0.39 7.86
N PHE A 59 -8.08 0.01 8.56
CA PHE A 59 -6.75 -0.59 8.44
C PHE A 59 -6.70 -2.08 8.82
N HIS A 60 -7.54 -2.52 9.77
CA HIS A 60 -7.64 -3.93 10.14
C HIS A 60 -8.17 -4.80 8.99
N ASP A 61 -9.17 -4.30 8.25
CA ASP A 61 -9.72 -5.01 7.10
C ASP A 61 -8.72 -5.06 5.95
N LEU A 62 -7.90 -4.01 5.79
CA LEU A 62 -6.80 -4.00 4.83
C LEU A 62 -5.75 -5.09 5.14
N ILE A 63 -5.38 -5.28 6.41
CA ILE A 63 -4.46 -6.37 6.80
C ILE A 63 -5.06 -7.73 6.48
N GLU A 64 -6.34 -7.93 6.77
CA GLU A 64 -7.02 -9.19 6.48
C GLU A 64 -7.12 -9.45 4.97
N LEU A 65 -7.33 -8.39 4.18
CA LEU A 65 -7.30 -8.45 2.71
C LEU A 65 -5.95 -8.95 2.18
N PHE A 66 -4.83 -8.49 2.74
CA PHE A 66 -3.50 -9.01 2.37
C PHE A 66 -3.28 -10.45 2.84
N ARG A 67 -3.81 -10.83 4.01
CA ARG A 67 -3.74 -12.22 4.49
C ARG A 67 -4.51 -13.20 3.61
N ILE A 68 -5.67 -12.80 3.08
CA ILE A 68 -6.52 -13.65 2.24
C ILE A 68 -6.05 -13.63 0.77
N GLY A 69 -5.71 -12.44 0.24
CA GLY A 69 -5.31 -12.27 -1.16
C GLY A 69 -3.85 -12.61 -1.47
N GLY A 70 -3.00 -12.69 -0.44
CA GLY A 70 -1.57 -12.95 -0.57
C GLY A 70 -0.73 -11.67 -0.49
N ASN A 71 0.55 -11.80 -0.15
CA ASN A 71 1.42 -10.64 0.00
C ASN A 71 1.92 -10.14 -1.36
N ALA A 72 2.09 -8.83 -1.49
CA ALA A 72 2.91 -8.28 -2.56
C ALA A 72 4.39 -8.69 -2.32
N PRO A 73 5.18 -9.01 -3.37
CA PRO A 73 4.89 -8.85 -4.80
C PRO A 73 4.26 -10.07 -5.50
N ASP A 74 3.97 -11.16 -4.77
CA ASP A 74 3.46 -12.40 -5.37
C ASP A 74 2.03 -12.24 -5.94
N THR A 75 1.22 -11.38 -5.33
CA THR A 75 -0.12 -11.01 -5.79
C THR A 75 -0.16 -9.56 -6.29
N ASN A 76 -0.72 -9.33 -7.48
CA ASN A 76 -1.00 -7.97 -7.98
C ASN A 76 -2.29 -7.41 -7.36
N TYR A 77 -2.26 -6.14 -6.96
CA TYR A 77 -3.40 -5.44 -6.37
C TYR A 77 -3.81 -4.22 -7.19
N LEU A 78 -5.11 -4.01 -7.31
CA LEU A 78 -5.72 -2.80 -7.87
C LEU A 78 -6.71 -2.23 -6.86
N PHE A 79 -6.37 -1.10 -6.25
CA PHE A 79 -7.27 -0.39 -5.33
C PHE A 79 -8.00 0.72 -6.08
N MET A 80 -9.33 0.78 -5.94
CA MET A 80 -10.18 1.72 -6.69
C MET A 80 -10.28 3.12 -6.05
N GLY A 81 -9.63 3.35 -4.91
CA GLY A 81 -9.65 4.63 -4.20
C GLY A 81 -10.36 4.55 -2.86
N ASP A 82 -10.80 5.70 -2.36
CA ASP A 82 -11.45 5.86 -1.05
C ASP A 82 -10.69 5.17 0.10
N TYR A 83 -9.36 5.42 0.13
CA TYR A 83 -8.48 4.93 1.19
C TYR A 83 -8.78 5.58 2.54
N VAL A 84 -9.20 6.85 2.49
CA VAL A 84 -9.47 7.70 3.65
C VAL A 84 -10.86 8.29 3.48
N GLY A 85 -11.70 8.11 4.50
CA GLY A 85 -13.09 8.54 4.41
C GLY A 85 -13.90 8.10 5.62
N ARG A 86 -13.89 8.95 6.66
CA ARG A 86 -14.93 9.25 7.64
C ARG A 86 -14.46 10.40 8.52
#